data_AF-A0A7X1NVG4-F1
#
_entry.id   AF-A0A7X1NVG4-F1
#
_cell.length_a   1.000
_cell.length_b   1.000
_cell.length_c   1.000
_cell.angle_alpha   90.00
_cell.angle_beta   90.00
_cell.angle_gamma   90.00
#
_symmetry.space_group_name_H-M   'P 1'
#
loop_
_entity.id
_entity.type
_entity.pdbx_description
1 polymer ?
#
loop_
_entity_poly.entity_id
_entity_poly.type
_entity_poly.pdbx_seq_one_letter_code
_entity_poly.pdbx_strand_id
1 'polypeptide(L)'
;MGLVLAALLLGVALAWFLGRKPPTVRLTREVPGQGFEGTRVPYRVRIEIDTRRPLRVIVEDPTPLSVVSSEVLTAGGLTLGQTVTELDGSLLLNRRGEYAWPGGTLRWADPLGLFWRSMPLKVPATIEVYPGTHGLVLPDLLRPLLSEGQLSRTLGLEDPISLRGARPYVSGDPPGRVHWRLSARTGDLTVRELDRTAASSLTVFVDTSGTDVFVNSAVRLASSLIQEALALDLPVSVATPAGATPSGRTPEALRAALRLLARLEPQDPRVVGTPLVIPPPRAGGNLIVLTQKAPPDLVEQAMKARASASRVAIVAIPEGFYLEPGENPRRQWVGAPDTVRDLERRAGILAEVGVLVFVLRGNQSVLRLGA
;
A
#
# COMPACT_ATOMS: atom_id res chain seq x y z
N MET A 1 -66.91 -23.97 -16.99
CA MET A 1 -66.03 -23.54 -15.87
C MET A 1 -64.92 -24.55 -15.57
N GLY A 2 -65.20 -25.86 -15.46
CA GLY A 2 -64.19 -26.88 -15.13
C GLY A 2 -63.02 -27.02 -16.13
N LEU A 3 -63.28 -26.94 -17.44
CA LEU A 3 -62.22 -27.07 -18.47
C LEU A 3 -61.19 -25.92 -18.41
N VAL A 4 -61.65 -24.70 -18.16
CA VAL A 4 -60.78 -23.52 -18.04
C VAL A 4 -59.90 -23.64 -16.80
N LEU A 5 -60.48 -24.09 -15.67
CA LEU A 5 -59.74 -24.32 -14.44
C LEU A 5 -58.67 -25.43 -14.60
N ALA A 6 -59.02 -26.52 -15.28
CA ALA A 6 -58.09 -27.61 -15.55
C ALA A 6 -56.92 -27.17 -16.46
N ALA A 7 -57.21 -26.40 -17.52
CA ALA A 7 -56.18 -25.85 -18.40
C ALA A 7 -55.24 -24.89 -17.66
N LEU A 8 -55.78 -24.05 -16.77
CA LEU A 8 -54.99 -23.14 -15.93
C LEU A 8 -54.07 -23.92 -14.97
N LEU A 9 -54.60 -24.92 -14.27
CA LEU A 9 -53.82 -25.76 -13.35
C LEU A 9 -52.70 -26.53 -14.08
N LEU A 10 -52.99 -27.04 -15.28
CA LEU A 10 -51.98 -27.69 -16.12
C LEU A 10 -50.88 -26.72 -16.54
N GLY A 11 -51.23 -25.49 -16.92
CA GLY A 11 -50.27 -24.43 -17.26
C GLY A 11 -49.35 -24.07 -16.09
N VAL A 12 -49.92 -23.91 -14.88
CA VAL A 12 -49.16 -23.65 -13.65
C VAL A 12 -48.25 -24.83 -13.29
N ALA A 13 -48.74 -26.06 -13.40
CA ALA A 13 -47.94 -27.27 -13.16
C ALA A 13 -46.79 -27.40 -14.16
N LEU A 14 -47.03 -27.09 -15.44
CA LEU A 14 -46.00 -27.09 -16.48
C LEU A 14 -44.95 -26.00 -16.22
N ALA A 15 -45.36 -24.78 -15.86
CA ALA A 15 -44.47 -23.70 -15.48
C ALA A 15 -43.57 -24.10 -14.30
N TRP A 16 -44.16 -24.66 -13.24
CA TRP A 16 -43.40 -25.18 -12.10
C TRP A 16 -42.42 -26.29 -12.50
N PHE A 17 -42.85 -27.23 -13.34
CA PHE A 17 -42.00 -28.34 -13.81
C PHE A 17 -40.79 -27.87 -14.62
N LEU A 18 -41.01 -26.89 -15.51
CA LEU A 18 -39.96 -26.28 -16.32
C LEU A 18 -38.91 -25.59 -15.43
N GLY A 19 -39.35 -24.74 -14.51
CA GLY A 19 -38.49 -23.96 -13.60
C GLY A 19 -37.88 -24.72 -12.41
N ARG A 20 -38.22 -26.00 -12.21
CA ARG A 20 -37.79 -26.76 -11.01
C ARG A 20 -36.28 -27.01 -10.93
N LYS A 21 -35.58 -27.15 -12.07
CA LYS A 21 -34.13 -27.42 -12.12
C LYS A 21 -33.38 -26.15 -12.54
N PRO A 22 -32.23 -25.84 -11.93
CA PRO A 22 -31.42 -24.72 -12.36
C PRO A 22 -30.82 -24.99 -13.76
N PRO A 23 -30.59 -23.94 -14.57
CA PRO A 23 -29.73 -24.04 -15.75
C PRO A 23 -28.26 -24.23 -15.33
N THR A 24 -27.45 -24.77 -16.22
CA THR A 24 -26.00 -24.78 -16.03
C THR A 24 -25.47 -23.40 -16.41
N VAL A 25 -24.79 -22.73 -15.48
CA VAL A 25 -24.24 -21.39 -15.72
C VAL A 25 -22.76 -21.38 -15.35
N ARG A 26 -21.94 -20.89 -16.27
CA ARG A 26 -20.53 -20.60 -16.04
C ARG A 26 -20.32 -19.09 -16.17
N LEU A 27 -19.88 -18.49 -15.07
CA LEU A 27 -19.54 -17.08 -14.98
C LEU A 27 -18.03 -16.97 -14.84
N THR A 28 -17.38 -16.29 -15.78
CA THR A 28 -15.94 -16.02 -15.76
C THR A 28 -15.71 -14.52 -15.78
N ARG A 29 -14.75 -14.06 -14.97
CA ARG A 29 -14.39 -12.65 -14.83
C ARG A 29 -12.96 -12.45 -15.25
N GLU A 30 -12.73 -11.45 -16.08
CA GLU A 30 -11.41 -10.92 -16.39
C GLU A 30 -11.32 -9.55 -15.73
N VAL A 31 -10.53 -9.47 -14.65
CA VAL A 31 -10.25 -8.24 -13.94
C VAL A 31 -8.77 -8.20 -13.57
N PRO A 32 -8.10 -7.03 -13.66
CA PRO A 32 -6.75 -6.89 -13.13
C PRO A 32 -6.72 -7.23 -11.65
N GLY A 33 -5.77 -8.06 -11.22
CA GLY A 33 -5.62 -8.41 -9.81
C GLY A 33 -5.19 -7.25 -8.91
N GLN A 34 -4.78 -6.13 -9.49
CA GLN A 34 -4.38 -4.92 -8.78
C GLN A 34 -4.63 -3.64 -9.59
N GLY A 35 -4.72 -2.51 -8.89
CA GLY A 35 -4.74 -1.18 -9.49
C GLY A 35 -4.49 -0.08 -8.46
N PHE A 36 -4.39 1.17 -8.91
CA PHE A 36 -4.21 2.32 -8.02
C PHE A 36 -5.54 3.02 -7.76
N GLU A 37 -5.70 3.53 -6.55
CA GLU A 37 -6.82 4.39 -6.17
C GLU A 37 -6.98 5.56 -7.14
N GLY A 38 -8.22 5.87 -7.53
CA GLY A 38 -8.57 6.90 -8.51
C GLY A 38 -8.48 6.46 -9.97
N THR A 39 -7.93 5.28 -10.27
CA THR A 39 -7.83 4.77 -11.64
C THR A 39 -9.06 3.97 -12.06
N ARG A 40 -9.32 3.93 -13.38
CA ARG A 40 -10.32 3.05 -13.97
C ARG A 40 -9.64 1.82 -14.55
N VAL A 41 -10.11 0.64 -14.18
CA VAL A 41 -9.61 -0.64 -14.71
C VAL A 41 -10.66 -1.33 -15.56
N PRO A 42 -10.27 -2.03 -16.65
CA PRO A 42 -11.20 -2.80 -17.45
C PRO A 42 -11.75 -3.97 -16.64
N TYR A 43 -13.01 -4.31 -16.86
CA TYR A 43 -13.69 -5.43 -16.23
C TYR A 43 -14.59 -6.10 -17.25
N ARG A 44 -14.26 -7.35 -17.58
CA ARG A 44 -15.04 -8.15 -18.53
C ARG A 44 -15.65 -9.35 -17.82
N VAL A 45 -16.91 -9.59 -18.14
CA VAL A 45 -17.69 -10.69 -17.62
C VAL A 45 -18.20 -11.51 -18.79
N ARG A 46 -17.88 -12.81 -18.79
CA ARG A 46 -18.38 -13.78 -19.75
C ARG A 46 -19.31 -14.75 -19.04
N ILE A 47 -20.54 -14.85 -19.56
CA ILE A 47 -21.63 -15.64 -19.01
C ILE A 47 -22.02 -16.68 -20.06
N GLU A 48 -21.86 -17.95 -19.70
CA GLU A 48 -22.27 -19.09 -20.53
C GLU A 48 -23.44 -19.78 -19.83
N ILE A 49 -24.58 -19.85 -20.52
CA ILE A 49 -25.80 -20.49 -20.03
C ILE A 49 -26.10 -21.67 -20.93
N ASP A 50 -26.33 -22.84 -20.33
CA ASP A 50 -26.78 -24.06 -21.02
C ASP A 50 -28.04 -24.59 -20.34
N THR A 51 -29.14 -24.62 -21.09
CA THR A 51 -30.42 -25.16 -20.64
C THR A 51 -31.12 -25.98 -21.71
N ARG A 52 -31.70 -27.11 -21.30
CA ARG A 52 -32.55 -27.95 -22.17
C ARG A 52 -34.03 -27.53 -22.14
N ARG A 53 -34.36 -26.46 -21.40
CA ARG A 53 -35.73 -25.98 -21.17
C ARG A 53 -35.79 -24.48 -21.37
N PRO A 54 -36.90 -23.94 -21.88
CA PRO A 54 -37.08 -22.50 -21.96
C PRO A 54 -37.17 -21.96 -20.54
N LEU A 55 -36.18 -21.17 -20.13
CA LEU A 55 -36.11 -20.57 -18.80
C LEU A 55 -35.83 -19.08 -18.93
N ARG A 56 -36.45 -18.29 -18.06
CA ARG A 56 -36.06 -16.89 -17.91
C ARG A 56 -34.89 -16.86 -16.94
N VAL A 57 -33.76 -16.32 -17.35
CA VAL A 57 -32.52 -16.31 -16.56
C VAL A 57 -32.09 -14.85 -16.38
N ILE A 58 -31.58 -14.53 -15.19
CA ILE A 58 -30.92 -13.29 -14.85
C ILE A 58 -29.65 -13.66 -14.07
N VAL A 59 -28.51 -13.20 -14.54
CA VAL A 59 -27.22 -13.34 -13.87
C VAL A 59 -26.76 -11.95 -13.46
N GLU A 60 -26.60 -11.76 -12.16
CA GLU A 60 -26.11 -10.53 -11.55
C GLU A 60 -24.69 -10.76 -11.03
N ASP A 61 -23.80 -9.81 -11.30
CA ASP A 61 -22.42 -9.85 -10.82
C ASP A 61 -22.09 -8.58 -10.01
N PRO A 62 -22.45 -8.54 -8.71
CA PRO A 62 -22.20 -7.36 -7.89
C PRO A 62 -20.70 -7.16 -7.63
N THR A 63 -20.25 -5.92 -7.74
CA THR A 63 -18.87 -5.52 -7.39
C THR A 63 -18.76 -5.17 -5.90
N PRO A 64 -17.55 -5.23 -5.31
CA PRO A 64 -17.33 -4.74 -3.94
C PRO A 64 -17.74 -3.27 -3.79
N LEU A 65 -18.31 -2.87 -2.64
CA LEU A 65 -18.88 -1.53 -2.43
C LEU A 65 -17.91 -0.36 -2.68
N SER A 66 -16.62 -0.55 -2.40
CA SER A 66 -15.58 0.47 -2.63
C SER A 66 -15.01 0.47 -4.06
N VAL A 67 -15.41 -0.51 -4.87
CA VAL A 67 -15.02 -0.68 -6.28
C VAL A 67 -16.27 -0.42 -7.11
N VAL A 68 -16.44 0.84 -7.50
CA VAL A 68 -17.67 1.30 -8.16
C VAL A 68 -17.62 0.88 -9.61
N SER A 69 -18.49 -0.05 -9.99
CA SER A 69 -18.73 -0.33 -11.41
C SER A 69 -19.48 0.84 -12.04
N SER A 70 -19.08 1.21 -13.26
CA SER A 70 -19.86 2.18 -14.06
C SER A 70 -21.28 1.65 -14.37
N GLU A 71 -21.45 0.34 -14.42
CA GLU A 71 -22.71 -0.34 -14.76
C GLU A 71 -22.87 -1.63 -13.96
N VAL A 72 -24.09 -1.94 -13.50
CA VAL A 72 -24.38 -3.28 -12.96
C VAL A 72 -24.52 -4.22 -14.14
N LEU A 73 -23.46 -4.98 -14.43
CA LEU A 73 -23.46 -5.95 -15.53
C LEU A 73 -24.47 -7.05 -15.21
N THR A 74 -25.62 -6.99 -15.88
CA THR A 74 -26.71 -7.94 -15.74
C THR A 74 -26.99 -8.55 -17.11
N ALA A 75 -26.83 -9.86 -17.24
CA ALA A 75 -27.30 -10.59 -18.42
C ALA A 75 -28.62 -11.27 -18.08
N GLY A 76 -29.66 -11.05 -18.88
CA GLY A 76 -30.93 -11.72 -18.65
C GLY A 76 -31.82 -11.80 -19.87
N GLY A 77 -32.66 -12.83 -19.90
CA GLY A 77 -33.56 -13.11 -21.03
C GLY A 77 -34.21 -14.48 -20.94
N LEU A 78 -35.09 -14.77 -21.90
CA LEU A 78 -35.58 -16.13 -22.13
C LEU A 78 -34.51 -16.89 -22.92
N THR A 79 -34.01 -17.99 -22.38
CA THR A 79 -32.94 -18.80 -22.97
C THR A 79 -33.37 -20.24 -23.16
N LEU A 80 -32.92 -20.83 -24.27
CA LEU A 80 -33.06 -22.22 -24.64
C LEU A 80 -31.80 -22.65 -25.39
N GLY A 81 -31.19 -23.78 -25.01
CA GLY A 81 -29.91 -24.23 -25.56
C GLY A 81 -28.74 -23.51 -24.92
N GLN A 82 -27.68 -23.27 -25.72
CA GLN A 82 -26.47 -22.59 -25.29
C GLN A 82 -26.51 -21.12 -25.69
N THR A 83 -26.17 -20.24 -24.75
CA THR A 83 -26.04 -18.81 -24.97
C THR A 83 -24.78 -18.32 -24.30
N VAL A 84 -23.98 -17.52 -25.03
CA VAL A 84 -22.78 -16.87 -24.50
C VAL A 84 -23.01 -15.36 -24.59
N THR A 85 -22.77 -14.66 -23.50
CA THR A 85 -22.86 -13.20 -23.44
C THR A 85 -21.58 -12.67 -22.82
N GLU A 86 -20.96 -11.73 -23.51
CA GLU A 86 -19.80 -10.98 -23.03
C GLU A 86 -20.24 -9.55 -22.73
N LEU A 87 -19.90 -9.10 -21.53
CA LEU A 87 -20.19 -7.77 -21.05
C LEU A 87 -18.87 -7.09 -20.68
N ASP A 88 -18.60 -5.97 -21.31
CA ASP A 88 -17.45 -5.12 -21.03
C ASP A 88 -17.89 -3.94 -20.17
N GLY A 89 -17.12 -3.66 -19.13
CA GLY A 89 -17.34 -2.53 -18.23
C GLY A 89 -16.04 -1.94 -17.72
N SER A 90 -16.17 -0.92 -16.87
CA SER A 90 -15.03 -0.30 -16.19
C SER A 90 -15.31 -0.20 -14.69
N LEU A 91 -14.28 -0.43 -13.88
CA LEU A 91 -14.33 -0.28 -12.43
C LEU A 91 -13.53 0.95 -12.03
N LEU A 92 -14.14 1.85 -11.28
CA LEU A 92 -13.44 2.95 -10.62
C LEU A 92 -12.99 2.50 -9.23
N LEU A 93 -11.68 2.53 -8.99
CA LEU A 93 -11.08 2.15 -7.72
C LEU A 93 -11.14 3.32 -6.73
N ASN A 94 -12.23 3.43 -5.97
CA ASN A 94 -12.51 4.64 -5.19
C ASN A 94 -11.71 4.74 -3.88
N ARG A 95 -11.50 3.62 -3.19
CA ARG A 95 -10.73 3.56 -1.95
C ARG A 95 -9.66 2.47 -2.02
N ARG A 96 -8.49 2.74 -1.45
CA ARG A 96 -7.45 1.70 -1.26
C ARG A 96 -7.98 0.55 -0.40
N GLY A 97 -7.37 -0.62 -0.51
CA GLY A 97 -7.75 -1.81 0.25
C GLY A 97 -7.68 -3.08 -0.56
N GLU A 98 -7.97 -4.20 0.09
CA GLU A 98 -8.14 -5.48 -0.58
C GLU A 98 -9.62 -5.84 -0.61
N TYR A 99 -10.14 -6.07 -1.80
CA TYR A 99 -11.56 -6.32 -2.00
C TYR A 99 -11.78 -7.69 -2.61
N ALA A 100 -12.50 -8.54 -1.88
CA ALA A 100 -12.99 -9.82 -2.39
C ALA A 100 -14.33 -9.62 -3.10
N TRP A 101 -14.50 -10.27 -4.25
CA TRP A 101 -15.80 -10.30 -4.92
C TRP A 101 -16.82 -11.05 -4.05
N PRO A 102 -18.03 -10.49 -3.88
CA PRO A 102 -19.10 -11.15 -3.13
C PRO A 102 -19.61 -12.44 -3.81
N GLY A 103 -19.28 -12.66 -5.09
CA GLY A 103 -19.78 -13.76 -5.91
C GLY A 103 -20.94 -13.32 -6.80
N GLY A 104 -21.27 -14.12 -7.81
CA GLY A 104 -22.39 -13.85 -8.70
C GLY A 104 -23.69 -14.40 -8.13
N THR A 105 -24.82 -13.92 -8.62
CA THR A 105 -26.14 -14.48 -8.29
C THR A 105 -26.86 -14.91 -9.56
N LEU A 106 -27.24 -16.18 -9.62
CA LEU A 106 -28.12 -16.71 -10.66
C LEU A 106 -29.55 -16.65 -10.17
N ARG A 107 -30.42 -15.98 -10.91
CA ARG A 107 -31.87 -16.03 -10.74
C ARG A 107 -32.50 -16.65 -11.98
N TRP A 108 -33.45 -17.56 -11.79
CA TRP A 108 -34.17 -18.15 -12.91
C TRP A 108 -35.65 -18.35 -12.58
N ALA A 109 -36.46 -18.38 -13.63
CA ALA A 109 -37.88 -18.67 -13.56
C ALA A 109 -38.33 -19.47 -14.80
N ASP A 110 -39.57 -19.96 -14.74
CA ASP A 110 -40.27 -20.49 -15.90
C ASP A 110 -40.49 -19.41 -16.98
N PRO A 111 -40.90 -19.78 -18.21
CA PRO A 111 -41.09 -18.82 -19.30
C PRO A 111 -42.06 -17.67 -18.99
N LEU A 112 -43.06 -17.91 -18.14
CA LEU A 112 -44.05 -16.92 -17.73
C LEU A 112 -43.59 -16.09 -16.51
N GLY A 113 -42.48 -16.47 -15.86
CA GLY A 113 -41.93 -15.76 -14.71
C GLY A 113 -42.74 -15.93 -13.42
N LEU A 114 -43.53 -17.00 -13.30
CA LEU A 114 -44.41 -17.27 -12.15
C LEU A 114 -43.62 -17.74 -10.92
N PHE A 115 -42.56 -18.53 -11.11
CA PHE A 115 -41.81 -19.16 -10.04
C PHE A 115 -40.32 -18.82 -10.10
N TRP A 116 -39.93 -17.72 -9.47
CA TRP A 116 -38.53 -17.33 -9.34
C TRP A 116 -37.78 -18.15 -8.30
N ARG A 117 -36.53 -18.48 -8.64
CA ARG A 117 -35.56 -19.15 -7.78
C ARG A 117 -34.22 -18.45 -7.90
N SER A 118 -33.37 -18.56 -6.88
CA SER A 118 -32.05 -17.96 -6.85
C SER A 118 -31.00 -18.92 -6.29
N MET A 119 -29.78 -18.84 -6.81
CA MET A 119 -28.64 -19.61 -6.35
C MET A 119 -27.37 -18.77 -6.44
N PRO A 120 -26.50 -18.77 -5.41
CA PRO A 120 -25.22 -18.08 -5.48
C PRO A 120 -24.25 -18.81 -6.44
N LEU A 121 -23.54 -18.04 -7.25
CA LEU A 121 -22.45 -18.50 -8.11
C LEU A 121 -21.11 -18.22 -7.42
N LYS A 122 -20.43 -19.30 -7.01
CA LYS A 122 -19.10 -19.22 -6.40
C LYS A 122 -18.05 -18.98 -7.46
N VAL A 123 -17.74 -17.72 -7.70
CA VAL A 123 -16.65 -17.29 -8.56
C VAL A 123 -15.78 -16.38 -7.68
N PRO A 124 -14.68 -16.87 -7.08
CA PRO A 124 -13.82 -16.05 -6.26
C PRO A 124 -12.96 -15.15 -7.16
N ALA A 125 -12.85 -13.88 -6.79
CA ALA A 125 -11.91 -12.94 -7.37
C ALA A 125 -11.51 -11.93 -6.29
N THR A 126 -10.29 -11.40 -6.37
CA THR A 126 -9.80 -10.36 -5.47
C THR A 126 -9.13 -9.27 -6.29
N ILE A 127 -9.26 -8.02 -5.84
CA ILE A 127 -8.56 -6.87 -6.39
C ILE A 127 -7.86 -6.12 -5.26
N GLU A 128 -6.57 -5.90 -5.44
CA GLU A 128 -5.77 -5.07 -4.56
C GLU A 128 -5.76 -3.64 -5.09
N VAL A 129 -6.33 -2.71 -4.33
CA VAL A 129 -6.30 -1.29 -4.64
C VAL A 129 -5.19 -0.65 -3.82
N TYR A 130 -4.08 -0.34 -4.49
CA TYR A 130 -2.96 0.38 -3.91
C TYR A 130 -3.30 1.85 -3.71
N PRO A 131 -2.74 2.48 -2.68
CA PRO A 131 -2.93 3.91 -2.45
C PRO A 131 -2.47 4.74 -3.65
N GLY A 132 -3.25 5.75 -3.99
CA GLY A 132 -2.91 6.68 -5.06
C GLY A 132 -1.56 7.35 -4.81
N THR A 133 -0.84 7.63 -5.88
CA THR A 133 0.36 8.46 -5.84
C THR A 133 0.08 9.81 -6.45
N HIS A 134 0.80 10.81 -5.95
CA HIS A 134 0.88 12.11 -6.59
C HIS A 134 2.22 12.19 -7.31
N GLY A 135 2.27 12.97 -8.39
CA GLY A 135 3.51 13.30 -9.10
C GLY A 135 4.41 14.16 -8.22
N LEU A 136 4.94 13.56 -7.17
CA LEU A 136 5.96 14.14 -6.32
C LEU A 136 7.27 14.04 -7.07
N VAL A 137 7.76 15.16 -7.61
CA VAL A 137 9.21 15.33 -7.71
C VAL A 137 9.71 15.23 -6.27
N LEU A 138 10.65 14.32 -5.99
CA LEU A 138 11.08 14.05 -4.61
C LEU A 138 11.18 15.38 -3.87
N PRO A 139 10.52 15.50 -2.70
CA PRO A 139 10.80 16.64 -1.87
C PRO A 139 12.32 16.75 -1.72
N ASP A 140 12.86 17.97 -1.73
CA ASP A 140 14.28 18.20 -1.45
C ASP A 140 14.68 17.55 -0.13
N LEU A 141 13.74 17.13 0.71
CA LEU A 141 13.90 16.25 1.87
C LEU A 141 14.73 15.00 1.56
N LEU A 142 14.57 14.40 0.38
CA LEU A 142 15.41 13.30 -0.08
C LEU A 142 16.75 13.80 -0.66
N ARG A 143 16.91 15.03 -1.14
CA ARG A 143 18.22 15.51 -1.65
C ARG A 143 19.32 15.46 -0.60
N PRO A 144 19.21 15.95 0.65
CA PRO A 144 20.19 15.66 1.69
C PRO A 144 20.27 14.15 2.00
N LEU A 145 19.18 13.37 1.89
CA LEU A 145 19.19 11.91 2.07
C LEU A 145 19.88 11.15 0.91
N LEU A 146 20.14 11.82 -0.23
CA LEU A 146 20.69 11.30 -1.50
C LEU A 146 22.02 11.97 -1.90
N SER A 147 22.25 13.21 -1.47
CA SER A 147 23.46 13.99 -1.66
C SER A 147 24.48 13.43 -0.69
N GLU A 148 25.29 12.57 -1.27
CA GLU A 148 26.47 11.94 -0.70
C GLU A 148 26.05 10.86 0.30
N GLY A 149 26.28 9.56 0.04
CA GLY A 149 27.58 9.08 -0.40
C GLY A 149 28.72 9.53 0.54
N GLN A 150 28.45 10.33 1.58
CA GLN A 150 29.43 10.69 2.57
C GLN A 150 29.84 9.39 3.22
N LEU A 151 31.12 9.11 3.05
CA LEU A 151 31.84 8.07 3.74
C LEU A 151 31.49 8.17 5.22
N SER A 152 30.61 7.29 5.65
CA SER A 152 30.12 7.34 7.01
C SER A 152 31.20 6.72 7.87
N ARG A 153 31.76 7.51 8.78
CA ARG A 153 32.92 7.09 9.59
C ARG A 153 32.61 5.90 10.51
N THR A 154 31.33 5.58 10.70
CA THR A 154 30.81 4.57 11.64
C THR A 154 29.70 3.67 11.08
N LEU A 155 28.82 4.15 10.18
CA LEU A 155 27.58 3.45 9.77
C LEU A 155 27.47 3.25 8.24
N GLY A 156 27.52 2.02 7.74
CA GLY A 156 27.37 1.73 6.31
C GLY A 156 27.94 0.36 5.92
N LEU A 157 27.89 0.04 4.62
CA LEU A 157 28.56 -1.14 4.08
C LEU A 157 30.03 -0.80 3.83
N GLU A 158 30.94 -1.69 4.19
CA GLU A 158 32.37 -1.53 3.89
C GLU A 158 32.58 -1.64 2.37
N ASP A 159 33.24 -0.63 1.79
CA ASP A 159 33.62 -0.61 0.39
C ASP A 159 34.98 -1.30 0.23
N PRO A 160 35.07 -2.47 -0.42
CA PRO A 160 36.34 -3.19 -0.59
C PRO A 160 37.40 -2.41 -1.41
N ILE A 161 36.94 -1.42 -2.18
CA ILE A 161 37.75 -0.67 -3.14
C ILE A 161 38.26 0.63 -2.51
N SER A 162 37.48 1.26 -1.63
CA SER A 162 37.87 2.51 -0.97
C SER A 162 38.71 2.26 0.30
N LEU A 163 39.99 2.61 0.28
CA LEU A 163 40.90 2.51 1.42
C LEU A 163 40.87 3.84 2.21
N ARG A 164 40.30 3.80 3.42
CA ARG A 164 40.26 4.95 4.34
C ARG A 164 41.63 5.22 4.98
N GLY A 165 42.35 4.15 5.31
CA GLY A 165 43.63 4.23 6.01
C GLY A 165 44.15 2.86 6.43
N ALA A 166 45.18 2.87 7.27
CA ALA A 166 45.72 1.66 7.87
C ALA A 166 45.99 1.91 9.35
N ARG A 167 45.68 0.92 10.19
CA ARG A 167 45.97 0.94 11.63
C ARG A 167 46.83 -0.25 12.04
N PRO A 168 47.51 -0.21 13.21
CA PRO A 168 48.19 -1.36 13.76
C PRO A 168 47.25 -2.55 13.94
N TYR A 169 47.75 -3.75 13.61
CA TYR A 169 47.05 -5.00 13.83
C TYR A 169 46.86 -5.25 15.32
N VAL A 170 45.64 -5.62 15.71
CA VAL A 170 45.31 -6.06 17.07
C VAL A 170 44.91 -7.53 17.01
N SER A 171 45.34 -8.31 18.00
CA SER A 171 44.96 -9.73 18.13
C SER A 171 43.44 -9.88 18.10
N GLY A 172 42.93 -10.55 17.06
CA GLY A 172 41.49 -10.68 16.78
C GLY A 172 41.08 -10.13 15.41
N ASP A 173 41.92 -9.31 14.77
CA ASP A 173 41.66 -8.82 13.42
C ASP A 173 41.77 -9.94 12.37
N PRO A 174 40.83 -10.00 11.40
CA PRO A 174 40.83 -11.04 10.39
C PRO A 174 42.04 -10.93 9.46
N PRO A 175 42.76 -12.05 9.19
CA PRO A 175 44.00 -12.03 8.40
C PRO A 175 43.80 -11.54 6.96
N GLY A 176 42.59 -11.70 6.40
CA GLY A 176 42.23 -11.17 5.08
C GLY A 176 42.21 -9.64 4.97
N ARG A 177 42.26 -8.90 6.09
CA ARG A 177 42.31 -7.44 6.10
C ARG A 177 43.73 -6.87 6.25
N VAL A 178 44.76 -7.71 6.35
CA VAL A 178 46.15 -7.24 6.50
C VAL A 178 46.63 -6.54 5.22
N HIS A 179 47.18 -5.33 5.35
CA HIS A 179 47.79 -4.61 4.24
C HIS A 179 49.24 -5.05 4.05
N TRP A 180 49.46 -6.24 3.47
CA TRP A 180 50.79 -6.86 3.35
C TRP A 180 51.89 -5.94 2.80
N ARG A 181 51.59 -5.13 1.79
CA ARG A 181 52.56 -4.20 1.19
C ARG A 181 53.00 -3.06 2.11
N LEU A 182 52.15 -2.67 3.06
CA LEU A 182 52.45 -1.61 4.04
C LEU A 182 53.19 -2.24 5.21
N SER A 183 52.70 -3.38 5.73
CA SER A 183 53.36 -4.16 6.77
C SER A 183 54.80 -4.54 6.40
N ALA A 184 55.04 -4.91 5.13
CA ALA A 184 56.38 -5.22 4.65
C ALA A 184 57.33 -4.02 4.62
N ARG A 185 56.81 -2.78 4.54
CA ARG A 185 57.62 -1.55 4.56
C ARG A 185 57.86 -1.03 5.97
N THR A 186 56.87 -1.15 6.86
CA THR A 186 56.95 -0.65 8.24
C THR A 186 57.52 -1.66 9.23
N GLY A 187 57.56 -2.95 8.87
CA GLY A 187 58.01 -4.03 9.76
C GLY A 187 56.92 -4.56 10.69
N ASP A 188 55.92 -3.73 11.02
CA ASP A 188 54.78 -4.10 11.85
C ASP A 188 53.54 -4.47 11.04
N LEU A 189 52.73 -5.41 11.54
CA LEU A 189 51.46 -5.79 10.92
C LEU A 189 50.46 -4.63 10.96
N THR A 190 49.95 -4.24 9.78
CA THR A 190 48.92 -3.21 9.62
C THR A 190 47.67 -3.78 8.96
N VAL A 191 46.50 -3.29 9.36
CA VAL A 191 45.19 -3.70 8.87
C VAL A 191 44.58 -2.57 8.04
N ARG A 192 44.01 -2.92 6.88
CA ARG A 192 43.26 -2.02 6.00
C ARG A 192 42.00 -1.55 6.73
N GLU A 193 41.89 -0.26 6.98
CA GLU A 193 40.60 0.35 7.28
C GLU A 193 39.96 0.70 5.96
N LEU A 194 38.90 -0.04 5.62
CA LEU A 194 38.08 0.25 4.46
C LEU A 194 37.11 1.37 4.80
N ASP A 195 36.84 2.20 3.82
CA ASP A 195 35.82 3.22 3.90
C ASP A 195 34.43 2.58 3.91
N ARG A 196 33.45 3.23 4.55
CA ARG A 196 32.07 2.75 4.57
C ARG A 196 31.21 3.66 3.73
N THR A 197 30.64 3.10 2.67
CA THR A 197 29.67 3.81 1.84
C THR A 197 28.30 3.66 2.49
N ALA A 198 27.61 4.79 2.71
CA ALA A 198 26.23 4.76 3.16
C ALA A 198 25.40 4.05 2.09
N ALA A 199 24.89 2.86 2.40
CA ALA A 199 23.93 2.18 1.54
C ALA A 199 22.60 2.93 1.67
N SER A 200 22.35 3.88 0.76
CA SER A 200 21.14 4.68 0.74
C SER A 200 19.93 3.80 0.45
N SER A 201 19.29 3.27 1.50
CA SER A 201 17.95 2.67 1.45
C SER A 201 16.92 3.64 2.03
N LEU A 202 15.66 3.49 1.70
CA LEU A 202 14.56 4.25 2.30
C LEU A 202 13.61 3.31 3.04
N THR A 203 13.48 3.53 4.35
CA THR A 203 12.40 2.96 5.15
C THR A 203 11.40 4.07 5.46
N VAL A 204 10.12 3.88 5.12
CA VAL A 204 9.04 4.78 5.55
C VAL A 204 8.26 4.12 6.67
N PHE A 205 8.27 4.71 7.85
CA PHE A 205 7.45 4.32 8.98
C PHE A 205 6.15 5.13 9.00
N VAL A 206 5.00 4.46 9.02
CA VAL A 206 3.68 5.10 9.12
C VAL A 206 3.08 4.82 10.50
N ASP A 207 2.88 5.88 11.28
CA ASP A 207 2.14 5.85 12.54
C ASP A 207 0.66 5.55 12.27
N THR A 208 0.06 4.65 13.05
CA THR A 208 -1.37 4.29 12.93
C THR A 208 -2.23 4.88 14.04
N SER A 209 -1.65 5.61 14.99
CA SER A 209 -2.35 6.21 16.14
C SER A 209 -3.14 7.49 15.81
N GLY A 210 -3.05 7.95 14.56
CA GLY A 210 -3.77 9.12 14.06
C GLY A 210 -5.21 8.83 13.64
N THR A 211 -5.86 9.87 13.13
CA THR A 211 -7.18 9.81 12.52
C THR A 211 -7.18 9.05 11.19
N ASP A 212 -8.34 8.59 10.73
CA ASP A 212 -8.50 7.99 9.40
C ASP A 212 -7.97 8.92 8.29
N VAL A 213 -8.29 10.22 8.37
CA VAL A 213 -7.78 11.24 7.44
C VAL A 213 -6.26 11.25 7.39
N PHE A 214 -5.61 11.24 8.56
CA PHE A 214 -4.16 11.15 8.66
C PHE A 214 -3.59 9.89 8.03
N VAL A 215 -4.12 8.71 8.38
CA VAL A 215 -3.62 7.44 7.85
C VAL A 215 -3.76 7.42 6.33
N ASN A 216 -4.88 7.90 5.78
CA ASN A 216 -5.10 8.00 4.34
C ASN A 216 -4.06 8.90 3.66
N SER A 217 -3.80 10.09 4.19
CA SER A 217 -2.80 11.02 3.63
C SER A 217 -1.35 10.52 3.81
N ALA A 218 -1.03 9.93 4.96
CA ALA A 218 0.29 9.37 5.26
C ALA A 218 0.60 8.18 4.36
N VAL A 219 -0.37 7.30 4.13
CA VAL A 219 -0.25 6.16 3.20
C VAL A 219 0.00 6.63 1.77
N ARG A 220 -0.71 7.66 1.29
CA ARG A 220 -0.48 8.26 -0.04
C ARG A 220 0.92 8.87 -0.16
N LEU A 221 1.37 9.57 0.89
CA LEU A 221 2.73 10.12 0.95
C LEU A 221 3.78 9.01 0.92
N ALA A 222 3.61 7.96 1.74
CA ALA A 222 4.50 6.82 1.80
C ALA A 222 4.59 6.07 0.46
N SER A 223 3.44 5.85 -0.20
CA SER A 223 3.36 5.24 -1.54
C SER A 223 4.21 6.02 -2.55
N SER A 224 4.07 7.34 -2.54
CA SER A 224 4.79 8.22 -3.46
C SER A 224 6.29 8.24 -3.17
N LEU A 225 6.69 8.35 -1.89
CA LEU A 225 8.09 8.32 -1.46
C LEU A 225 8.80 7.02 -1.85
N ILE A 226 8.11 5.88 -1.70
CA ILE A 226 8.69 4.56 -1.98
C ILE A 226 8.80 4.30 -3.48
N GLN A 227 7.79 4.66 -4.27
CA GLN A 227 7.86 4.52 -5.73
C GLN A 227 8.99 5.36 -6.29
N GLU A 228 9.12 6.58 -5.80
CA GLU A 228 10.15 7.49 -6.26
C GLU A 228 11.56 7.06 -5.79
N ALA A 229 11.71 6.58 -4.56
CA ALA A 229 12.97 6.00 -4.10
C ALA A 229 13.39 4.76 -4.90
N LEU A 230 12.43 3.92 -5.29
CA LEU A 230 12.69 2.77 -6.16
C LEU A 230 13.09 3.20 -7.58
N ALA A 231 12.49 4.27 -8.11
CA ALA A 231 12.87 4.86 -9.40
C ALA A 231 14.34 5.35 -9.40
N LEU A 232 14.86 5.71 -8.22
CA LEU A 232 16.28 6.03 -7.98
C LEU A 232 17.16 4.82 -7.63
N ASP A 233 16.68 3.58 -7.80
CA ASP A 233 17.37 2.32 -7.49
C ASP A 233 17.76 2.15 -5.99
N LEU A 234 17.02 2.79 -5.10
CA LEU A 234 17.22 2.65 -3.66
C LEU A 234 16.46 1.42 -3.15
N PRO A 235 17.03 0.62 -2.23
CA PRO A 235 16.26 -0.39 -1.54
C PRO A 235 15.17 0.29 -0.70
N VAL A 236 13.93 -0.19 -0.81
CA VAL A 236 12.77 0.40 -0.12
C VAL A 236 12.12 -0.59 0.84
N SER A 237 11.54 -0.08 1.93
CA SER A 237 10.62 -0.82 2.80
C SER A 237 9.63 0.10 3.51
N VAL A 238 8.48 -0.47 3.89
CA VAL A 238 7.50 0.18 4.78
C VAL A 238 7.57 -0.48 6.13
N ALA A 239 7.47 0.32 7.18
CA ALA A 239 7.27 -0.14 8.54
C ALA A 239 6.01 0.50 9.15
N THR A 240 5.39 -0.23 10.06
CA THR A 240 4.24 0.19 10.87
C THR A 240 4.40 -0.39 12.26
N PRO A 241 3.62 0.04 13.26
CA PRO A 241 3.61 -0.62 14.57
C PRO A 241 3.33 -2.12 14.52
N ALA A 242 2.62 -2.60 13.48
CA ALA A 242 2.27 -4.01 13.30
C ALA A 242 3.38 -4.85 12.63
N GLY A 243 4.41 -4.21 12.05
CA GLY A 243 5.50 -4.91 11.36
C GLY A 243 6.06 -4.14 10.18
N ALA A 244 7.06 -4.73 9.52
CA ALA A 244 7.74 -4.15 8.36
C ALA A 244 7.80 -5.12 7.18
N THR A 245 7.85 -4.56 5.97
CA THR A 245 8.05 -5.31 4.74
C THR A 245 9.53 -5.65 4.53
N PRO A 246 9.87 -6.70 3.75
CA PRO A 246 11.25 -6.94 3.36
C PRO A 246 11.79 -5.73 2.58
N SER A 247 13.06 -5.41 2.81
CA SER A 247 13.77 -4.36 2.09
C SER A 247 14.32 -4.91 0.78
N GLY A 248 14.05 -4.23 -0.33
CA GLY A 248 14.54 -4.64 -1.65
C GLY A 248 14.46 -3.54 -2.70
N ARG A 249 15.14 -3.78 -3.83
CA ARG A 249 15.14 -2.94 -5.03
C ARG A 249 14.22 -3.48 -6.12
N THR A 250 13.47 -4.54 -5.84
CA THR A 250 12.73 -5.27 -6.87
C THR A 250 11.27 -4.84 -6.91
N PRO A 251 10.56 -5.05 -8.04
CA PRO A 251 9.13 -4.82 -8.13
C PRO A 251 8.31 -5.59 -7.08
N GLU A 252 8.80 -6.75 -6.62
CA GLU A 252 8.16 -7.53 -5.56
C GLU A 252 8.25 -6.84 -4.20
N ALA A 253 9.39 -6.19 -3.89
CA ALA A 253 9.55 -5.39 -2.68
C ALA A 253 8.60 -4.19 -2.69
N LEU A 254 8.47 -3.51 -3.83
CA LEU A 254 7.48 -2.44 -4.02
C LEU A 254 6.05 -2.96 -3.83
N ARG A 255 5.71 -4.10 -4.43
CA ARG A 255 4.38 -4.70 -4.30
C ARG A 255 4.06 -5.05 -2.84
N ALA A 256 5.02 -5.60 -2.10
CA ALA A 256 4.88 -5.89 -0.68
C ALA A 256 4.63 -4.61 0.14
N ALA A 257 5.39 -3.54 -0.13
CA ALA A 257 5.21 -2.22 0.47
C ALA A 257 3.81 -1.64 0.19
N LEU A 258 3.40 -1.59 -1.09
CA LEU A 258 2.10 -1.06 -1.50
C LEU A 258 0.93 -1.87 -0.94
N ARG A 259 1.05 -3.20 -0.88
CA ARG A 259 0.05 -4.07 -0.27
C ARG A 259 -0.10 -3.82 1.23
N LEU A 260 1.01 -3.64 1.95
CA LEU A 260 0.96 -3.31 3.37
C LEU A 260 0.29 -1.95 3.61
N LEU A 261 0.61 -0.95 2.79
CA LEU A 261 -0.03 0.37 2.83
C LEU A 261 -1.52 0.33 2.46
N ALA A 262 -1.90 -0.51 1.48
CA ALA A 262 -3.29 -0.68 1.07
C ALA A 262 -4.17 -1.23 2.21
N ARG A 263 -3.63 -2.10 3.05
CA ARG A 263 -4.33 -2.73 4.18
C ARG A 263 -4.25 -1.90 5.47
N LEU A 264 -3.59 -0.76 5.45
CA LEU A 264 -3.35 0.02 6.66
C LEU A 264 -4.60 0.80 7.07
N GLU A 265 -5.09 0.48 8.26
CA GLU A 265 -6.22 1.11 8.94
C GLU A 265 -5.73 1.86 10.19
N PRO A 266 -6.44 2.93 10.62
CA PRO A 266 -6.14 3.58 11.89
C PRO A 266 -6.35 2.61 13.05
N GLN A 267 -5.44 2.68 14.02
CA GLN A 267 -5.53 1.89 15.23
C GLN A 267 -6.75 2.34 16.05
N ASP A 268 -7.55 1.39 16.52
CA ASP A 268 -8.69 1.71 17.40
C ASP A 268 -8.17 2.35 18.69
N PRO A 269 -8.55 3.61 19.00
CA PRO A 269 -8.12 4.31 20.21
C PRO A 269 -8.51 3.58 21.51
N ARG A 270 -9.47 2.65 21.45
CA ARG A 270 -9.99 1.89 22.60
C ARG A 270 -9.16 0.65 22.92
N VAL A 271 -8.33 0.19 21.99
CA VAL A 271 -7.46 -0.97 22.19
C VAL A 271 -6.14 -0.48 22.79
N VAL A 272 -5.83 -0.91 24.02
CA VAL A 272 -4.54 -0.61 24.68
C VAL A 272 -3.41 -1.01 23.74
N GLY A 273 -2.59 -0.03 23.38
CA GLY A 273 -1.81 -0.07 22.15
C GLY A 273 -0.70 -1.11 22.15
N THR A 274 -0.48 -1.71 20.98
CA THR A 274 0.81 -2.32 20.65
C THR A 274 1.90 -1.28 20.92
N PRO A 275 3.00 -1.64 21.61
CA PRO A 275 4.10 -0.72 21.86
C PRO A 275 4.54 -0.10 20.54
N LEU A 276 4.66 1.23 20.51
CA LEU A 276 5.22 1.92 19.36
C LEU A 276 6.70 1.53 19.25
N VAL A 277 7.00 0.63 18.34
CA VAL A 277 8.37 0.20 18.05
C VAL A 277 8.62 0.46 16.58
N ILE A 278 9.61 1.30 16.31
CA ILE A 278 10.11 1.49 14.95
C ILE A 278 11.12 0.36 14.71
N PRO A 279 10.85 -0.56 13.76
CA PRO A 279 11.81 -1.61 13.42
C PRO A 279 13.13 -0.98 13.00
N PRO A 280 14.28 -1.54 13.41
CA PRO A 280 15.57 -0.96 13.10
C PRO A 280 15.74 -0.90 11.57
N PRO A 281 15.97 0.29 11.00
CA PRO A 281 16.22 0.41 9.57
C PRO A 281 17.53 -0.28 9.20
N ARG A 282 17.71 -0.53 7.90
CA ARG A 282 18.96 -1.10 7.39
C ARG A 282 20.13 -0.19 7.75
N ALA A 283 21.25 -0.78 8.18
CA ALA A 283 22.43 -0.02 8.58
C ALA A 283 22.91 0.91 7.45
N GLY A 284 23.06 2.20 7.75
CA GLY A 284 23.42 3.22 6.77
C GLY A 284 22.28 3.71 5.88
N GLY A 285 21.05 3.23 6.10
CA GLY A 285 19.84 3.65 5.38
C GLY A 285 19.18 4.90 5.97
N ASN A 286 18.14 5.38 5.30
CA ASN A 286 17.34 6.54 5.67
C ASN A 286 15.98 6.10 6.24
N LEU A 287 15.52 6.75 7.29
CA LEU A 287 14.22 6.52 7.91
C LEU A 287 13.37 7.80 7.84
N ILE A 288 12.19 7.70 7.25
CA ILE A 288 11.15 8.75 7.30
C ILE A 288 10.01 8.26 8.19
N VAL A 289 9.67 9.03 9.22
CA VAL A 289 8.60 8.73 10.17
C VAL A 289 7.44 9.68 9.92
N LEU A 290 6.28 9.16 9.52
CA LEU A 290 5.06 9.94 9.32
C LEU A 290 4.19 9.83 10.59
N THR A 291 3.81 10.95 11.20
CA THR A 291 2.97 10.97 12.42
C THR A 291 2.01 12.16 12.44
N GLN A 292 0.85 12.01 13.08
CA GLN A 292 -0.08 13.13 13.30
C GLN A 292 0.26 13.91 14.57
N LYS A 293 0.60 13.21 15.66
CA LYS A 293 0.74 13.80 16.99
C LYS A 293 2.18 13.86 17.47
N ALA A 294 3.08 12.99 16.97
CA ALA A 294 4.46 12.88 17.46
C ALA A 294 4.56 12.73 19.00
N PRO A 295 4.01 11.65 19.59
CA PRO A 295 4.15 11.42 21.03
C PRO A 295 5.63 11.27 21.43
N PRO A 296 6.00 11.53 22.70
CA PRO A 296 7.39 11.44 23.17
C PRO A 296 8.05 10.09 22.86
N ASP A 297 7.32 8.99 23.02
CA ASP A 297 7.79 7.64 22.72
C ASP A 297 8.19 7.47 21.25
N LEU A 298 7.49 8.12 20.32
CA LEU A 298 7.83 8.10 18.88
C LEU A 298 9.16 8.80 18.64
N VAL A 299 9.36 9.95 19.29
CA VAL A 299 10.59 10.72 19.18
C VAL A 299 11.76 9.95 19.76
N GLU A 300 11.56 9.27 20.90
CA GLU A 300 12.57 8.41 21.51
C GLU A 300 12.93 7.23 20.58
N GLN A 301 11.95 6.57 19.97
CA GLN A 301 12.21 5.49 19.01
C GLN A 301 12.91 5.98 17.74
N ALA A 302 12.54 7.16 17.23
CA ALA A 302 13.22 7.78 16.10
C ALA A 302 14.70 8.10 16.44
N MET A 303 14.97 8.58 17.65
CA MET A 303 16.32 8.78 18.19
C MET A 303 17.08 7.46 18.35
N LYS A 304 16.44 6.39 18.80
CA LYS A 304 17.05 5.05 18.86
C LYS A 304 17.39 4.53 17.46
N ALA A 305 16.50 4.72 16.49
CA ALA A 305 16.72 4.31 15.10
C ALA A 305 17.93 5.02 14.47
N ARG A 306 18.24 6.24 14.91
CA ARG A 306 19.43 7.01 14.48
C ARG A 306 20.76 6.30 14.74
N ALA A 307 20.81 5.38 15.72
CA ALA A 307 22.00 4.57 15.97
C ALA A 307 22.34 3.61 14.80
N SER A 308 21.35 3.28 13.96
CA SER A 308 21.51 2.38 12.81
C SER A 308 21.30 3.09 11.47
N ALA A 309 20.37 4.04 11.41
CA ALA A 309 20.10 4.86 10.24
C ALA A 309 21.19 5.91 10.02
N SER A 310 21.55 6.16 8.77
CA SER A 310 22.38 7.30 8.37
C SER A 310 21.67 8.62 8.64
N ARG A 311 20.35 8.68 8.43
CA ARG A 311 19.51 9.86 8.69
C ARG A 311 18.10 9.45 9.10
N VAL A 312 17.50 10.25 9.98
CA VAL A 312 16.11 10.08 10.42
C VAL A 312 15.38 11.40 10.22
N ALA A 313 14.19 11.36 9.60
CA ALA A 313 13.32 12.52 9.44
C ALA A 313 11.94 12.22 10.03
N ILE A 314 11.45 13.09 10.91
CA ILE A 314 10.09 13.04 11.45
C ILE A 314 9.26 14.05 10.67
N VAL A 315 8.23 13.58 9.97
CA VAL A 315 7.25 14.40 9.25
C VAL A 315 5.94 14.38 10.03
N ALA A 316 5.66 15.48 10.72
CA ALA A 316 4.44 15.68 11.48
C ALA A 316 3.36 16.32 10.59
N ILE A 317 2.18 15.68 10.50
CA ILE A 317 1.02 16.15 9.74
C ILE A 317 -0.14 16.42 10.72
N PRO A 318 -0.12 17.53 11.47
CA PRO A 318 -0.99 17.74 12.63
C PRO A 318 -2.48 17.68 12.29
N GLU A 319 -2.90 18.24 11.17
CA GLU A 319 -4.30 18.23 10.75
C GLU A 319 -4.72 16.95 10.02
N GLY A 320 -3.78 16.03 9.84
CA GLY A 320 -4.01 14.76 9.16
C GLY A 320 -4.05 14.84 7.64
N PHE A 321 -3.95 16.02 7.05
CA PHE A 321 -3.85 16.18 5.61
C PHE A 321 -2.84 17.27 5.25
N TYR A 322 -2.42 17.27 4.00
CA TYR A 322 -1.55 18.26 3.39
C TYR A 322 -2.11 18.62 2.02
N LEU A 323 -1.61 19.70 1.40
CA LEU A 323 -2.03 20.07 0.06
C LEU A 323 -1.24 19.28 -0.97
N GLU A 324 -1.96 18.70 -1.92
CA GLU A 324 -1.37 18.03 -3.07
C GLU A 324 -0.76 19.05 -4.05
N PRO A 325 0.19 18.65 -4.91
CA PRO A 325 0.75 19.54 -5.93
C PRO A 325 -0.35 20.14 -6.82
N GLY A 326 -0.43 21.47 -6.86
CA GLY A 326 -1.44 22.21 -7.63
C GLY A 326 -2.70 22.59 -6.85
N GLU A 327 -2.86 22.17 -5.60
CA GLU A 327 -3.97 22.61 -4.76
C GLU A 327 -3.75 24.01 -4.18
N ASN A 328 -4.83 24.80 -4.12
CA ASN A 328 -4.79 26.14 -3.56
C ASN A 328 -4.82 26.10 -2.02
N PRO A 329 -3.97 26.90 -1.35
CA PRO A 329 -3.92 26.92 0.10
C PRO A 329 -5.21 27.45 0.72
N ARG A 330 -5.66 26.74 1.76
CA ARG A 330 -6.84 27.12 2.55
C ARG A 330 -6.40 27.81 3.85
N ARG A 331 -7.19 28.77 4.32
CA ARG A 331 -6.94 29.39 5.63
C ARG A 331 -7.17 28.37 6.73
N GLN A 332 -6.18 28.24 7.62
CA GLN A 332 -6.21 27.34 8.75
C GLN A 332 -6.24 28.15 10.04
N TRP A 333 -7.32 27.98 10.81
CA TRP A 333 -7.56 28.73 12.06
C TRP A 333 -7.19 27.93 13.31
N VAL A 334 -7.02 26.62 13.16
CA VAL A 334 -6.67 25.70 14.26
C VAL A 334 -5.15 25.60 14.36
N GLY A 335 -4.62 25.75 15.58
CA GLY A 335 -3.20 25.57 15.86
C GLY A 335 -2.82 24.08 15.92
N ALA A 336 -1.54 23.78 15.66
CA ALA A 336 -1.03 22.41 15.81
C ALA A 336 -1.19 21.91 17.26
N PRO A 337 -1.37 20.59 17.48
CA PRO A 337 -1.37 19.99 18.80
C PRO A 337 -0.11 20.33 19.60
N ASP A 338 -0.22 20.37 20.93
CA ASP A 338 0.89 20.74 21.81
C ASP A 338 2.13 19.85 21.62
N THR A 339 1.91 18.55 21.38
CA THR A 339 2.98 17.59 21.10
C THR A 339 3.75 17.92 19.83
N VAL A 340 3.09 18.43 18.79
CA VAL A 340 3.74 18.87 17.55
C VAL A 340 4.46 20.21 17.74
N ARG A 341 3.89 21.12 18.54
CA ARG A 341 4.58 22.37 18.93
C ARG A 341 5.83 22.09 19.76
N ASP A 342 5.78 21.10 20.65
CA ASP A 342 6.92 20.62 21.42
C ASP A 342 8.01 20.02 20.53
N LEU A 343 7.62 19.23 19.54
CA LEU A 343 8.53 18.69 18.53
C LEU A 343 9.22 19.82 17.75
N GLU A 344 8.46 20.83 17.32
CA GLU A 344 8.98 22.00 16.59
C GLU A 344 9.96 22.82 17.45
N ARG A 345 9.64 23.05 18.74
CA ARG A 345 10.55 23.70 19.69
C ARG A 345 11.86 22.92 19.88
N ARG A 346 11.81 21.60 19.82
CA ARG A 346 12.98 20.72 19.99
C ARG A 346 13.71 20.41 18.68
N ALA A 347 13.22 20.89 17.54
CA ALA A 347 13.78 20.56 16.22
C ALA A 347 15.28 20.87 16.11
N GLY A 348 15.75 21.99 16.68
CA GLY A 348 17.18 22.34 16.67
C GLY A 348 18.05 21.33 17.42
N ILE A 349 17.62 20.90 18.62
CA ILE A 349 18.34 19.91 19.43
C ILE A 349 18.32 18.54 18.73
N LEU A 350 17.17 18.16 18.16
CA LEU A 350 17.05 16.90 17.42
C LEU A 350 17.95 16.89 16.18
N ALA A 351 18.10 18.04 15.50
CA ALA A 351 18.97 18.18 14.34
C ALA A 351 20.46 17.99 14.70
N GLU A 352 20.90 18.44 15.88
CA GLU A 352 22.28 18.19 16.38
C GLU A 352 22.57 16.69 16.53
N VAL A 353 21.55 15.89 16.86
CA VAL A 353 21.64 14.43 16.96
C VAL A 353 21.35 13.74 15.60
N GLY A 354 21.12 14.52 14.54
CA GLY A 354 20.86 14.04 13.19
C GLY A 354 19.45 13.49 12.96
N VAL A 355 18.48 13.94 13.76
CA VAL A 355 17.04 13.74 13.54
C VAL A 355 16.44 15.03 13.01
N LEU A 356 16.02 15.02 11.75
CA LEU A 356 15.36 16.17 11.12
C LEU A 356 13.87 16.19 11.47
N VAL A 357 13.31 17.38 11.65
CA VAL A 357 11.89 17.57 11.95
C VAL A 357 11.27 18.44 10.87
N PHE A 358 10.16 17.97 10.29
CA PHE A 358 9.35 18.69 9.33
C PHE A 358 7.91 18.71 9.82
N VAL A 359 7.31 19.90 9.91
CA VAL A 359 5.90 20.06 10.24
C VAL A 359 5.17 20.49 8.99
N LEU A 360 4.34 19.60 8.44
CA LEU A 360 3.56 19.83 7.23
C LEU A 360 2.12 20.17 7.62
N ARG A 361 1.80 21.47 7.62
CA ARG A 361 0.46 21.96 7.95
C ARG A 361 -0.49 21.74 6.78
N GLY A 362 -1.78 21.58 7.06
CA GLY A 362 -2.84 21.38 6.04
C GLY A 362 -3.02 22.52 5.02
N ASN A 363 -2.35 23.66 5.20
CA ASN A 363 -2.29 24.75 4.23
C ASN A 363 -0.96 24.82 3.45
N GLN A 364 -0.08 23.83 3.62
CA GLN A 364 1.20 23.74 2.95
C GLN A 364 1.17 22.60 1.94
N SER A 365 1.75 22.86 0.76
CA SER A 365 1.99 21.82 -0.22
C SER A 365 3.03 20.84 0.28
N VAL A 366 2.83 19.57 -0.02
CA VAL A 366 3.83 18.52 0.18
C VAL A 366 5.19 18.86 -0.46
N LEU A 367 5.22 19.72 -1.48
CA LEU A 367 6.47 20.20 -2.11
C LEU A 367 7.33 21.06 -1.17
N ARG A 368 6.79 21.57 -0.05
CA ARG A 368 7.58 22.25 0.98
C ARG A 368 8.41 21.32 1.84
N LEU A 369 8.23 20.01 1.73
CA LEU A 369 9.08 19.05 2.40
C LEU A 369 10.52 19.22 1.87
N GLY A 370 11.40 19.84 2.67
CA GLY A 370 12.81 20.03 2.36
C GLY A 370 13.21 21.30 1.60
N ALA A 371 12.27 22.21 1.33
CA ALA A 371 12.58 23.60 0.98
C ALA A 371 12.83 24.41 2.26
#